data_AF-A0A939B089-F1
#
_entry.id   AF-A0A939B089-F1
#
_cell.length_a   1.000
_cell.length_b   1.000
_cell.length_c   1.000
_cell.angle_alpha   90.00
_cell.angle_beta   90.00
_cell.angle_gamma   90.00
#
_symmetry.space_group_name_H-M   'P 1'
#
loop_
_entity.id
_entity.type
_entity.pdbx_description
1 polymer ?
#
loop_
_entity_poly.entity_id
_entity_poly.type
_entity_poly.pdbx_seq_one_letter_code
_entity_poly.pdbx_strand_id
1 'polypeptide(L)'
;HRRASWAIYPLQRAQPHDGLAIVSQPDGYGLHLWLETDTTQPGVCRPRWLADPARLFNGNGSAPFSSGLATREELFEAVARQDVRRALRRELQALCAARAPKARWQWSEPPRNAREIRVQTFPLVEEQDLLPPASEVRQREEELLRGSPSP
;
A
#
# COMPACT_ATOMS: atom_id res chain seq x y z
N HIS A 1 17.02 5.60 -28.96
CA HIS A 1 16.32 5.23 -27.71
C HIS A 1 17.07 5.82 -26.52
N ARG A 2 16.40 6.60 -25.66
CA ARG A 2 17.01 7.11 -24.41
C ARG A 2 17.16 5.95 -23.42
N ARG A 3 18.21 5.96 -22.59
CA ARG A 3 18.40 4.93 -21.54
C ARG A 3 17.47 5.22 -20.35
N ALA A 4 17.19 4.20 -19.54
CA ALA A 4 16.50 4.36 -18.27
C ALA A 4 17.26 5.35 -17.37
N SER A 5 16.57 6.36 -16.83
CA SER A 5 17.19 7.38 -15.98
C SER A 5 17.43 6.89 -14.55
N TRP A 6 16.66 5.88 -14.10
CA TRP A 6 16.66 5.42 -12.71
C TRP A 6 16.41 6.54 -11.70
N ALA A 7 15.68 7.58 -12.11
CA ALA A 7 15.19 8.58 -11.18
C ALA A 7 14.25 7.92 -10.16
N ILE A 8 14.46 8.21 -8.88
CA ILE A 8 13.70 7.68 -7.76
C ILE A 8 13.22 8.87 -6.93
N TYR A 9 11.92 9.02 -6.78
CA TYR A 9 11.35 10.14 -6.02
C TYR A 9 9.97 9.80 -5.43
N PRO A 10 9.56 10.48 -4.35
CA PRO A 10 8.23 10.31 -3.79
C PRO A 10 7.17 10.71 -4.80
N LEU A 11 6.19 9.84 -5.03
CA LEU A 11 5.04 10.12 -5.89
C LEU A 11 3.78 9.81 -5.09
N GLN A 12 3.24 10.83 -4.42
CA GLN A 12 2.09 10.69 -3.54
C GLN A 12 0.82 10.31 -4.32
N ARG A 13 0.00 9.45 -3.71
CA ARG A 13 -1.35 9.13 -4.19
C ARG A 13 -2.43 9.76 -3.33
N ALA A 14 -2.41 9.49 -2.03
CA ALA A 14 -3.43 9.95 -1.08
C ALA A 14 -2.81 10.82 0.02
N GLN A 15 -1.67 10.41 0.58
CA GLN A 15 -0.99 11.11 1.67
C GLN A 15 0.53 11.16 1.45
N PRO A 16 1.26 12.08 2.10
CA PRO A 16 2.71 12.09 2.02
C PRO A 16 3.33 10.71 2.34
N HIS A 17 4.36 10.35 1.58
CA HIS A 17 5.15 9.12 1.73
C HIS A 17 4.45 7.80 1.38
N ASP A 18 3.26 7.83 0.76
CA ASP A 18 2.53 6.62 0.38
C ASP A 18 2.85 6.08 -1.02
N GLY A 19 3.80 6.68 -1.74
CA GLY A 19 4.16 6.23 -3.08
C GLY A 19 5.58 6.58 -3.49
N LEU A 20 6.16 5.71 -4.32
CA LEU A 20 7.51 5.84 -4.84
C LEU A 20 7.53 5.61 -6.35
N ALA A 21 7.98 6.60 -7.12
CA ALA A 21 8.26 6.48 -8.54
C ALA A 21 9.68 5.94 -8.77
N ILE A 22 9.81 5.02 -9.72
CA ILE A 22 11.09 4.47 -10.17
C ILE A 22 11.08 4.48 -11.70
N VAL A 23 11.91 5.32 -12.32
CA VAL A 23 12.01 5.43 -13.78
C VAL A 23 12.98 4.39 -14.32
N SER A 24 12.56 3.12 -14.29
CA SER A 24 13.36 1.95 -14.63
C SER A 24 13.47 1.65 -16.13
N GLN A 25 12.74 2.37 -16.99
CA GLN A 25 12.72 2.16 -18.43
C GLN A 25 13.05 3.44 -19.22
N PRO A 26 13.39 3.32 -20.52
CA PRO A 26 13.48 4.45 -21.44
C PRO A 26 12.29 5.42 -21.39
N ASP A 27 12.51 6.63 -21.87
CA ASP A 27 11.44 7.59 -22.19
C ASP A 27 10.52 7.97 -21.00
N GLY A 28 10.98 7.79 -19.76
CA GLY A 28 10.22 8.14 -18.57
C GLY A 28 9.26 7.04 -18.10
N TYR A 29 9.33 5.84 -18.67
CA TYR A 29 8.54 4.71 -18.21
C TYR A 29 9.18 4.05 -16.97
N GLY A 30 8.37 3.36 -16.19
CA GLY A 30 8.89 2.57 -15.07
C GLY A 30 7.80 2.04 -14.15
N LEU A 31 8.06 2.13 -12.85
CA LEU A 31 7.19 1.61 -11.80
C LEU A 31 6.73 2.72 -10.86
N HIS A 32 5.50 2.61 -10.41
CA HIS A 32 4.99 3.34 -9.26
C HIS A 32 4.58 2.33 -8.19
N LEU A 33 5.29 2.36 -7.07
CA LEU A 33 5.08 1.47 -5.93
C LEU A 33 4.20 2.20 -4.91
N TRP A 34 3.06 1.61 -4.57
CA TRP A 34 2.29 2.05 -3.41
C TRP A 34 2.93 1.48 -2.15
N LEU A 35 3.22 2.38 -1.20
CA LEU A 35 3.82 2.06 0.09
C LEU A 35 2.76 1.95 1.17
N GLU A 36 2.82 0.85 1.93
CA GLU A 36 1.93 0.57 3.02
C GLU A 36 2.70 0.09 4.26
N THR A 37 2.13 0.33 5.44
CA THR A 37 2.69 -0.08 6.72
C THR A 37 1.74 -1.01 7.46
N ASP A 38 2.28 -2.06 8.07
CA ASP A 38 1.56 -2.97 8.96
C ASP A 38 1.78 -2.56 10.41
N THR A 39 0.68 -2.28 11.11
CA THR A 39 0.62 -1.95 12.55
C THR A 39 -0.26 -2.94 13.34
N THR A 40 -0.48 -4.14 12.79
CA THR A 40 -1.30 -5.17 13.45
C THR A 40 -0.73 -5.62 14.79
N GLN A 41 0.60 -5.61 14.94
CA GLN A 41 1.25 -5.85 16.22
C GLN A 41 1.30 -4.54 17.04
N PRO A 42 0.72 -4.51 18.26
CA PRO A 42 0.74 -3.32 19.09
C PRO A 42 2.15 -2.78 19.33
N GLY A 43 2.32 -1.47 19.13
CA GLY A 43 3.60 -0.78 19.34
C GLY A 43 4.68 -1.05 18.28
N VAL A 44 4.39 -1.81 17.23
CA VAL A 44 5.29 -2.06 16.11
C VAL A 44 4.68 -1.56 14.81
N CYS A 45 5.52 -0.98 13.97
CA CYS A 45 5.14 -0.53 12.65
C CYS A 45 6.24 -0.92 11.66
N ARG A 46 5.86 -1.65 10.61
CA ARG A 46 6.78 -2.26 9.64
C ARG A 46 6.24 -2.13 8.22
N PRO A 47 7.07 -2.31 7.18
CA PRO A 47 6.57 -2.38 5.81
C PRO A 47 5.51 -3.47 5.63
N ARG A 48 4.45 -3.15 4.88
CA ARG A 48 3.55 -4.11 4.25
C ARG A 48 3.84 -4.12 2.75
N TRP A 49 4.49 -5.18 2.29
CA TRP A 49 4.92 -5.28 0.90
C TRP A 49 3.76 -5.61 -0.04
N LEU A 50 3.50 -4.71 -0.98
CA LEU A 50 2.61 -4.91 -2.12
C LEU A 50 3.46 -5.35 -3.31
N ALA A 51 3.19 -6.54 -3.84
CA ALA A 51 3.99 -7.14 -4.91
C ALA A 51 3.55 -6.73 -6.32
N ASP A 52 2.45 -5.98 -6.44
CA ASP A 52 1.83 -5.63 -7.72
C ASP A 52 1.99 -4.11 -7.97
N PRO A 53 3.12 -3.67 -8.58
CA PRO A 53 3.35 -2.27 -8.87
C PRO A 53 2.44 -1.75 -9.98
N ALA A 54 2.12 -0.46 -9.95
CA ALA A 54 1.51 0.21 -11.08
C ALA A 54 2.58 0.59 -12.12
N ARG A 55 2.19 0.64 -13.39
CA ARG A 55 3.05 1.18 -14.45
C ARG A 55 3.16 2.69 -14.30
N LEU A 56 4.38 3.23 -14.33
CA LEU A 56 4.65 4.67 -14.38
C LEU A 56 4.85 5.14 -15.82
N PHE A 57 4.24 6.27 -16.15
CA PHE A 57 4.41 7.00 -17.41
C PHE A 57 4.88 8.43 -17.11
N ASN A 58 5.59 9.02 -18.07
CA ASN A 58 6.08 10.40 -18.01
C ASN A 58 6.90 10.71 -16.73
N GLY A 59 7.62 9.71 -16.21
CA GLY A 59 8.38 9.79 -14.96
C GLY A 59 9.57 10.76 -14.97
N ASN A 60 10.04 11.16 -16.14
CA ASN A 60 11.05 12.22 -16.30
C ASN A 60 10.43 13.59 -16.64
N GLY A 61 9.11 13.67 -16.77
CA GLY A 61 8.37 14.89 -17.11
C GLY A 61 7.81 15.59 -15.88
N SER A 62 7.03 16.65 -16.11
CA SER A 62 6.40 17.45 -15.06
C SER A 62 5.09 16.88 -14.51
N ALA A 63 4.50 15.90 -15.21
CA ALA A 63 3.22 15.31 -14.87
C ALA A 63 3.28 13.77 -14.97
N PRO A 64 4.00 13.10 -14.05
CA PRO A 64 4.01 11.64 -13.98
C PRO A 64 2.63 11.11 -13.62
N PHE A 65 2.24 9.98 -14.21
CA PHE A 65 0.98 9.32 -13.90
C PHE A 65 1.12 7.80 -13.96
N SER A 66 0.14 7.10 -13.41
CA SER A 66 0.13 5.63 -13.37
C SER A 66 -1.10 5.05 -14.02
N SER A 67 -0.93 3.97 -14.79
CA SER A 67 -2.03 3.30 -15.49
C SER A 67 -1.71 1.83 -15.74
N GLY A 68 -2.58 0.92 -15.32
CA GLY A 68 -2.34 -0.52 -15.46
C GLY A 68 -1.26 -1.06 -14.51
N LEU A 69 -1.09 -2.38 -14.55
CA LEU A 69 -0.14 -3.10 -13.70
C LEU A 69 1.18 -3.34 -14.44
N ALA A 70 2.27 -3.21 -13.70
CA ALA A 70 3.57 -3.72 -14.11
C ALA A 70 3.79 -5.13 -13.56
N THR A 71 4.79 -5.84 -14.10
CA THR A 71 5.04 -7.23 -13.71
C THR A 71 5.75 -7.31 -12.36
N ARG A 72 5.63 -8.46 -11.69
CA ARG A 72 6.32 -8.71 -10.41
C ARG A 72 7.82 -8.85 -10.62
N GLU A 73 8.23 -9.36 -11.77
CA GLU A 73 9.62 -9.49 -12.19
C GLU A 73 10.29 -8.11 -12.24
N GLU A 74 9.62 -7.12 -12.83
CA GLU A 74 10.12 -5.74 -12.84
C GLU A 74 10.22 -5.14 -11.43
N LEU A 75 9.28 -5.45 -10.54
CA LEU A 75 9.40 -5.07 -9.13
C LEU A 75 10.67 -5.67 -8.52
N PHE A 76 10.89 -6.98 -8.70
CA PHE A 76 12.03 -7.69 -8.13
C PHE A 76 13.35 -7.11 -8.61
N GLU A 77 13.46 -6.81 -9.91
CA GLU A 77 14.63 -6.14 -10.49
C GLU A 77 14.86 -4.75 -9.88
N ALA A 78 13.80 -3.97 -9.71
CA ALA A 78 13.90 -2.64 -9.12
C ALA A 78 14.35 -2.71 -7.65
N VAL A 79 13.72 -3.56 -6.82
CA VAL A 79 14.04 -3.67 -5.39
C VAL A 79 15.34 -4.43 -5.11
N ALA A 80 15.91 -5.12 -6.09
CA ALA A 80 17.26 -5.66 -5.98
C ALA A 80 18.30 -4.54 -5.83
N ARG A 81 18.04 -3.35 -6.39
CA ARG A 81 18.94 -2.20 -6.29
C ARG A 81 18.97 -1.61 -4.88
N GLN A 82 20.14 -1.14 -4.47
CA GLN A 82 20.35 -0.60 -3.12
C GLN A 82 19.77 0.80 -2.94
N ASP A 83 19.80 1.63 -3.98
CA ASP A 83 19.24 2.99 -3.99
C ASP A 83 17.72 2.97 -3.85
N VAL A 84 17.05 2.07 -4.58
CA VAL A 84 15.61 1.82 -4.45
C VAL A 84 15.25 1.39 -3.03
N ARG A 85 15.95 0.40 -2.44
CA ARG A 85 15.70 -0.03 -1.06
C ARG A 85 15.94 1.07 -0.03
N ARG A 86 16.93 1.92 -0.26
CA ARG A 86 17.19 3.08 0.61
C ARG A 86 16.06 4.10 0.54
N ALA A 87 15.53 4.37 -0.65
CA ALA A 87 14.38 5.25 -0.84
C ALA A 87 13.13 4.65 -0.18
N LEU A 88 12.83 3.38 -0.43
CA LEU A 88 11.72 2.65 0.19
C LEU A 88 11.78 2.72 1.71
N ARG A 89 12.94 2.44 2.32
CA ARG A 89 13.11 2.51 3.77
C ARG A 89 12.82 3.91 4.33
N ARG A 90 13.23 4.95 3.60
CA ARG A 90 13.05 6.34 4.03
C ARG A 90 11.58 6.75 3.98
N GLU A 91 10.91 6.49 2.86
CA GLU A 91 9.50 6.80 2.67
C GLU A 91 8.62 5.99 3.63
N LEU A 92 8.84 4.68 3.76
CA LEU A 92 8.06 3.84 4.68
C LEU A 92 8.27 4.21 6.15
N GLN A 93 9.48 4.63 6.54
CA GLN A 93 9.72 5.11 7.90
C GLN A 93 8.99 6.43 8.17
N ALA A 94 8.94 7.34 7.19
CA ALA A 94 8.19 8.59 7.31
C ALA A 94 6.67 8.33 7.34
N LEU A 95 6.18 7.43 6.48
CA LEU A 95 4.79 6.99 6.47
C LEU A 95 4.39 6.38 7.82
N CYS A 96 5.26 5.56 8.40
CA CYS A 96 5.08 4.97 9.71
C CYS A 96 4.98 6.01 10.81
N ALA A 97 5.88 7.01 10.82
CA ALA A 97 5.84 8.10 11.80
C ALA A 97 4.54 8.93 11.70
N ALA A 98 4.01 9.11 10.48
CA ALA A 98 2.75 9.81 10.26
C ALA A 98 1.53 9.02 10.72
N ARG A 99 1.47 7.70 10.46
CA ARG A 99 0.30 6.85 10.77
C ARG A 99 0.30 6.30 12.19
N ALA A 100 1.47 6.03 12.76
CA ALA A 100 1.62 5.38 14.06
C ALA A 100 2.79 6.00 14.85
N PRO A 101 2.66 7.26 15.32
CA PRO A 101 3.77 8.04 15.90
C PRO A 101 4.37 7.42 17.18
N LYS A 102 3.60 6.58 17.89
CA LYS A 102 4.04 5.88 19.10
C LYS A 102 4.62 4.49 18.83
N ALA A 103 4.54 4.00 17.59
CA ALA A 103 5.02 2.67 17.25
C ALA A 103 6.52 2.69 16.94
N ARG A 104 7.23 1.62 17.31
CA ARG A 104 8.62 1.41 16.95
C ARG A 104 8.70 0.95 15.49
N TRP A 105 9.48 1.69 14.70
CA TRP A 105 9.82 1.30 13.33
C TRP A 105 10.63 0.01 13.28
N GLN A 106 10.20 -0.94 12.45
CA GLN A 106 10.92 -2.18 12.17
C GLN A 106 11.01 -2.39 10.65
N TRP A 107 12.22 -2.30 10.11
CA TRP A 107 12.47 -2.61 8.70
C TRP A 107 12.38 -4.11 8.44
N SER A 108 11.77 -4.47 7.32
CA SER A 108 11.85 -5.79 6.68
C SER A 108 12.27 -5.56 5.23
N GLU A 109 13.03 -6.47 4.62
CA GLU A 109 13.40 -6.33 3.20
C GLU A 109 12.18 -6.59 2.28
N PRO A 110 12.06 -5.90 1.14
CA PRO A 110 11.05 -6.20 0.13
C PRO A 110 11.30 -7.57 -0.52
N PRO A 111 10.24 -8.24 -1.03
CA PRO A 111 10.38 -9.51 -1.71
C PRO A 111 11.18 -9.32 -3.01
N ARG A 112 12.19 -10.16 -3.21
CA ARG A 112 13.06 -10.16 -4.41
C ARG A 112 12.76 -11.31 -5.36
N ASN A 113 11.80 -12.15 -5.01
CA ASN A 113 11.31 -13.24 -5.84
C ASN A 113 9.92 -13.68 -5.37
N ALA A 114 9.25 -14.48 -6.20
CA ALA A 114 7.89 -14.94 -5.94
C ALA A 114 7.73 -15.73 -4.63
N ARG A 115 8.76 -16.44 -4.16
CA ARG A 115 8.70 -17.26 -2.94
C ARG A 115 8.71 -16.41 -1.66
N GLU A 116 9.20 -15.18 -1.75
CA GLU A 116 9.23 -14.23 -0.62
C GLU A 116 7.93 -13.43 -0.48
N ILE A 117 7.03 -13.50 -1.47
CA ILE A 117 5.74 -12.83 -1.42
C ILE A 117 4.88 -13.51 -0.35
N ARG A 118 4.49 -12.74 0.66
CA ARG A 118 3.51 -13.17 1.66
C ARG A 118 2.11 -13.00 1.09
N VAL A 119 1.46 -14.11 0.76
CA VAL A 119 0.02 -14.10 0.49
C VAL A 119 -0.70 -13.94 1.82
N GLN A 120 -1.44 -12.85 1.99
CA GLN A 120 -2.35 -12.72 3.12
C GLN A 120 -3.49 -13.71 2.92
N THR A 121 -3.59 -14.68 3.81
CA THR A 121 -4.78 -15.52 3.93
C THR A 121 -5.80 -14.75 4.74
N PHE A 122 -6.87 -14.31 4.09
CA PHE A 122 -8.02 -13.79 4.81
C PHE A 122 -8.88 -14.98 5.27
N PRO A 123 -9.43 -14.95 6.50
CA PRO A 123 -10.44 -15.93 6.87
C PRO A 123 -11.58 -15.87 5.86
N LEU A 124 -12.15 -17.02 5.53
CA LEU A 124 -13.36 -17.07 4.73
C LEU A 124 -14.46 -16.32 5.49
N VAL A 125 -15.21 -15.47 4.78
CA VAL A 125 -16.39 -14.82 5.35
C VAL A 125 -17.40 -15.91 5.66
N GLU A 126 -17.75 -16.06 6.93
CA GLU A 126 -18.80 -16.97 7.38
C GLU A 126 -20.15 -16.24 7.38
N GLU A 127 -21.26 -16.99 7.36
CA GLU A 127 -22.62 -16.39 7.35
C GLU A 127 -22.86 -15.49 8.57
N GLN A 128 -22.23 -15.80 9.70
CA GLN A 128 -22.27 -14.98 10.93
C GLN A 128 -21.54 -13.64 10.82
N ASP A 129 -20.63 -13.48 9.84
CA ASP A 129 -19.92 -12.23 9.58
C ASP A 129 -20.72 -11.31 8.65
N LEU A 130 -21.81 -11.81 8.06
CA LEU A 130 -22.70 -11.02 7.21
C LEU A 130 -23.53 -10.07 8.07
N LEU A 131 -23.74 -8.86 7.54
CA LEU A 131 -24.70 -7.95 8.13
C LEU A 131 -26.09 -8.59 8.09
N PRO A 132 -26.88 -8.50 9.18
CA PRO A 132 -28.25 -9.00 9.18
C PRO A 132 -29.09 -8.29 8.11
N PRO A 133 -30.15 -8.93 7.58
CA PRO A 133 -31.04 -8.33 6.60
C PRO A 133 -31.56 -6.96 7.07
N ALA A 134 -31.65 -6.00 6.14
CA ALA A 134 -32.08 -4.64 6.45
C ALA A 134 -33.47 -4.57 7.13
N SER A 135 -34.34 -5.53 6.85
CA SER A 135 -35.65 -5.67 7.50
C SER A 135 -35.54 -6.00 8.99
N GLU A 136 -34.61 -6.87 9.38
CA GLU A 136 -34.40 -7.25 10.78
C GLU A 136 -33.77 -6.11 11.58
N VAL A 137 -32.84 -5.38 10.97
CA VAL A 137 -32.26 -4.16 11.58
C VAL A 137 -33.36 -3.13 11.84
N ARG A 138 -34.21 -2.87 10.84
CA ARG A 138 -35.31 -1.91 10.96
C ARG A 138 -36.33 -2.29 12.03
N GLN A 139 -36.68 -3.57 12.14
CA GLN A 139 -37.58 -4.05 13.20
C GLN A 139 -36.98 -3.82 14.60
N ARG A 140 -35.70 -4.15 14.79
CA ARG A 140 -35.00 -3.91 16.06
C ARG A 140 -34.92 -2.42 16.42
N GLU A 141 -34.68 -1.56 15.42
CA GLU A 141 -34.69 -0.10 15.59
C GLU A 141 -36.06 0.41 16.05
N GLU A 142 -37.16 -0.06 15.42
CA GLU A 142 -38.52 0.31 15.82
C GLU A 142 -38.88 -0.18 17.23
N GLU A 143 -38.46 -1.39 17.61
CA GLU A 143 -38.68 -1.92 18.96
C GLU A 143 -37.93 -1.12 20.04
N LEU A 144 -36.69 -0.74 19.78
CA LEU A 144 -35.91 0.14 20.66
C LEU A 144 -36.56 1.52 20.82
N LEU A 145 -37.10 2.07 19.73
CA LEU A 145 -37.83 3.34 19.74
C LEU A 145 -39.16 3.25 20.48
N ARG A 146 -39.85 2.11 20.44
CA ARG A 146 -41.09 1.86 21.20
C ARG A 146 -40.85 1.54 22.68
N GLY A 147 -39.70 0.95 23.01
CA GLY A 147 -39.30 0.59 24.38
C GLY A 147 -38.61 1.71 25.16
N SER A 148 -38.28 2.83 24.50
CA SER A 148 -37.77 4.02 25.17
C SER A 148 -38.95 4.79 25.79
N PRO A 149 -39.05 4.93 27.12
CA PRO A 149 -40.08 5.76 27.71
C PRO A 149 -39.83 7.22 27.28
N SER A 150 -40.87 7.87 26.74
CA SER A 150 -40.86 9.31 26.49
C SER A 150 -40.50 10.06 27.79
N PRO A 151 -39.70 11.14 27.73
CA PRO A 151 -39.42 11.97 28.90
C PRO A 151 -40.68 12.61 29.49
#